data_AF-A0A383F1K1-F1
#
_entry.id   AF-A0A383F1K1-F1
#
_cell.length_a   1.000
_cell.length_b   1.000
_cell.length_c   1.000
_cell.angle_alpha   90.00
_cell.angle_beta   90.00
_cell.angle_gamma   90.00
#
_symmetry.space_group_name_H-M   'P 1'
#
loop_
_entity.id
_entity.type
_entity.pdbx_description
1 polymer ?
#
loop_
_entity_poly.entity_id
_entity_poly.type
_entity_poly.pdbx_seq_one_letter_code
_entity_poly.pdbx_strand_id
1 'polypeptide(L)'
;LKANEMHTLSSGWEVYTEVEGVNKDDLFWFHYDRKKLEEMDISGIWLNYFIKEYSQKHNTEFSKKHGFVGREKDFDPNSIGTYNPYFALDSDLAQLNQLLKFVKFGFGQCMDHVCYDIRDGEMTRKEAIEMVFKYDGKCSEKYIKKFCDYINITIEDFQKTAEKFRGDVWSKDKDGCLQNNVWLELGKIQ
;
A
#
# COMPACT_ATOMS: atom_id res chain seq x y z
N LEU A 1 4.37 25.09 9.91
CA LEU A 1 2.93 25.42 9.86
C LEU A 1 2.45 26.03 8.54
N LYS A 2 3.33 26.25 7.56
CA LYS A 2 2.99 26.85 6.25
C LYS A 2 2.58 25.82 5.20
N ALA A 3 2.02 24.69 5.60
CA ALA A 3 1.68 23.62 4.67
C ALA A 3 0.63 24.08 3.64
N ASN A 4 -0.28 24.96 4.04
CA ASN A 4 -1.25 25.61 3.17
C ASN A 4 -0.66 26.67 2.22
N GLU A 5 0.63 27.00 2.35
CA GLU A 5 1.36 27.86 1.39
C GLU A 5 2.07 27.02 0.29
N MET A 6 1.98 25.69 0.36
CA MET A 6 2.52 24.81 -0.68
C MET A 6 1.60 24.78 -1.90
N HIS A 7 2.16 24.69 -3.11
CA HIS A 7 1.42 24.70 -4.38
C HIS A 7 0.28 23.68 -4.47
N THR A 8 0.38 22.55 -3.76
CA THR A 8 -0.64 21.49 -3.77
C THR A 8 -1.82 21.76 -2.82
N LEU A 9 -1.63 22.64 -1.83
CA LEU A 9 -2.61 22.93 -0.77
C LEU A 9 -3.02 24.41 -0.72
N SER A 10 -2.54 25.22 -1.68
CA SER A 10 -2.75 26.67 -1.71
C SER A 10 -4.19 27.09 -1.93
N SER A 11 -5.00 26.22 -2.54
CA SER A 11 -6.44 26.45 -2.71
C SER A 11 -7.20 26.46 -1.39
N GLY A 12 -6.62 25.94 -0.31
CA GLY A 12 -7.29 25.89 0.99
C GLY A 12 -8.43 24.89 1.06
N TRP A 13 -9.07 24.81 2.22
CA TRP A 13 -10.23 23.94 2.47
C TRP A 13 -11.55 24.68 2.17
N GLU A 14 -11.50 26.00 2.08
CA GLU A 14 -12.66 26.87 1.89
C GLU A 14 -13.36 26.63 0.56
N VAL A 15 -12.65 26.13 -0.47
CA VAL A 15 -13.25 25.72 -1.75
C VAL A 15 -14.36 24.69 -1.59
N TYR A 16 -14.31 23.86 -0.54
CA TYR A 16 -15.35 22.86 -0.28
C TYR A 16 -16.63 23.48 0.28
N THR A 17 -16.58 24.72 0.78
CA THR A 17 -17.78 25.46 1.21
C THR A 17 -18.63 25.97 0.04
N GLU A 18 -18.11 25.89 -1.19
CA GLU A 18 -18.88 26.18 -2.41
C GLU A 18 -19.79 25.01 -2.82
N VAL A 19 -19.62 23.83 -2.22
CA VAL A 19 -20.46 22.65 -2.48
C VAL A 19 -21.77 22.79 -1.73
N GLU A 20 -22.89 22.67 -2.44
CA GLU A 20 -24.23 22.76 -1.85
C GLU A 20 -24.40 21.74 -0.71
N GLY A 21 -24.87 22.23 0.45
CA GLY A 21 -25.08 21.42 1.65
C GLY A 21 -23.85 21.21 2.52
N VAL A 22 -22.67 21.70 2.13
CA VAL A 22 -21.46 21.67 2.97
C VAL A 22 -21.27 23.02 3.66
N ASN A 23 -21.18 23.00 4.99
CA ASN A 23 -20.87 24.18 5.79
C ASN A 23 -19.46 24.07 6.41
N LYS A 24 -19.01 25.14 7.08
CA LYS A 24 -17.68 25.18 7.69
C LYS A 24 -17.50 24.18 8.84
N ASP A 25 -18.55 23.94 9.61
CA ASP A 25 -18.49 23.04 10.76
C ASP A 25 -18.32 21.57 10.31
N ASP A 26 -18.86 21.22 9.13
CA ASP A 26 -18.64 19.92 8.49
C ASP A 26 -17.14 19.70 8.14
N LEU A 27 -16.39 20.78 7.96
CA LEU A 27 -14.98 20.76 7.54
C LEU A 27 -14.00 20.85 8.73
N PHE A 28 -14.50 20.81 9.97
CA PHE A 28 -13.69 20.98 11.18
C PHE A 28 -12.41 20.12 11.23
N TRP A 29 -12.49 18.85 10.83
CA TRP A 29 -11.34 17.92 10.85
C TRP A 29 -10.35 18.11 9.69
N PHE A 30 -10.71 18.93 8.70
CA PHE A 30 -9.92 19.16 7.49
C PHE A 30 -9.14 20.47 7.53
N HIS A 31 -9.30 21.26 8.58
CA HIS A 31 -8.54 22.48 8.78
C HIS A 31 -8.14 22.67 10.24
N TYR A 32 -7.22 23.59 10.48
CA TYR A 32 -6.81 23.99 11.82
C TYR A 32 -6.62 25.49 11.85
N ASP A 33 -6.79 26.09 13.02
CA ASP A 33 -6.54 27.52 13.21
C ASP A 33 -5.04 27.79 13.29
N ARG A 34 -4.43 28.01 12.13
CA ARG A 34 -3.01 28.31 12.02
C ARG A 34 -2.60 29.54 12.82
N LYS A 35 -3.42 30.61 12.82
CA LYS A 35 -3.08 31.85 13.53
C LYS A 35 -3.01 31.59 15.02
N LYS A 36 -3.97 30.85 15.57
CA LYS A 36 -3.95 30.43 16.97
C LYS A 36 -2.72 29.58 17.30
N LEU A 37 -2.32 28.65 16.43
CA LEU A 37 -1.09 27.87 16.65
C LEU A 37 0.17 28.77 16.64
N GLU A 38 0.24 29.75 15.74
CA GLU A 38 1.34 30.72 15.67
C GLU A 38 1.36 31.64 16.91
N GLU A 39 0.21 32.13 17.37
CA GLU A 39 0.07 32.91 18.61
C GLU A 39 0.48 32.13 19.87
N MET A 40 0.27 30.82 19.87
CA MET A 40 0.69 29.90 20.93
C MET A 40 2.17 29.48 20.82
N ASP A 41 2.93 30.04 19.87
CA ASP A 41 4.32 29.66 19.58
C ASP A 41 4.52 28.16 19.27
N ILE A 42 3.49 27.53 18.68
CA ILE A 42 3.56 26.13 18.26
C ILE A 42 4.32 26.05 16.94
N SER A 43 5.32 25.16 16.89
CA SER A 43 6.12 24.92 15.68
C SER A 43 5.80 23.57 15.06
N GLY A 44 5.52 23.55 13.76
CA GLY A 44 5.41 22.32 12.98
C GLY A 44 6.77 21.94 12.40
N ILE A 45 7.34 20.84 12.87
CA ILE A 45 8.65 20.34 12.45
C ILE A 45 8.47 19.18 11.48
N TRP A 46 9.11 19.27 10.32
CA TRP A 46 9.18 18.15 9.39
C TRP A 46 10.28 17.17 9.80
N LEU A 47 9.89 16.01 10.33
CA LEU A 47 10.84 15.07 10.93
C LEU A 47 11.89 14.55 9.94
N ASN A 48 11.60 14.48 8.65
CA ASN A 48 12.57 13.98 7.66
C ASN A 48 13.80 14.87 7.51
N TYR A 49 13.80 16.11 8.03
CA TYR A 49 15.03 16.91 8.11
C TYR A 49 15.99 16.44 9.20
N PHE A 50 15.49 15.71 10.20
CA PHE A 50 16.25 15.29 11.38
C PHE A 50 16.47 13.77 11.42
N ILE A 51 15.59 13.00 10.77
CA ILE A 51 15.74 11.56 10.62
C ILE A 51 16.71 11.30 9.47
N LYS A 52 17.92 10.86 9.82
CA LYS A 52 19.01 10.59 8.86
C LYS A 52 18.65 9.46 7.88
N GLU A 53 17.91 8.47 8.35
CA GLU A 53 17.56 7.28 7.56
C GLU A 53 16.10 6.92 7.83
N TYR A 54 15.26 6.98 6.79
CA TYR A 54 13.86 6.61 6.86
C TYR A 54 13.57 5.61 5.74
N SER A 55 13.78 4.33 6.05
CA SER A 55 13.51 3.20 5.15
C SER A 55 12.73 2.12 5.89
N GLN A 56 12.07 1.22 5.16
CA GLN A 56 11.33 0.13 5.79
C GLN A 56 12.23 -0.76 6.64
N LYS A 57 13.44 -1.07 6.14
CA LYS A 57 14.44 -1.89 6.85
C LYS A 57 14.96 -1.18 8.10
N HIS A 58 15.41 0.07 7.96
CA HIS A 58 15.91 0.84 9.09
C HIS A 58 14.85 1.00 10.18
N ASN A 59 13.64 1.40 9.80
CA ASN A 59 12.53 1.62 10.73
C ASN A 59 12.14 0.32 11.44
N THR A 60 12.16 -0.81 10.73
CA THR A 60 11.92 -2.12 11.32
C THR A 60 13.00 -2.47 12.35
N GLU A 61 14.28 -2.36 12.00
CA GLU A 61 15.39 -2.71 12.89
C GLU A 61 15.45 -1.80 14.12
N PHE A 62 15.16 -0.51 13.94
CA PHE A 62 14.99 0.42 15.05
C PHE A 62 13.83 -0.02 15.94
N SER A 63 12.65 -0.29 15.37
CA SER A 63 11.45 -0.61 16.13
C SER A 63 11.57 -1.94 16.89
N LYS A 64 12.21 -2.95 16.31
CA LYS A 64 12.47 -4.25 16.97
C LYS A 64 13.25 -4.10 18.26
N LYS A 65 14.25 -3.22 18.29
CA LYS A 65 15.04 -2.91 19.49
C LYS A 65 14.19 -2.27 20.60
N HIS A 66 13.00 -1.79 20.26
CA HIS A 66 12.06 -1.12 21.17
C HIS A 66 10.75 -1.90 21.35
N GLY A 67 10.74 -3.20 21.07
CA GLY A 67 9.62 -4.10 21.37
C GLY A 67 8.63 -4.35 20.24
N PHE A 68 8.91 -3.89 19.02
CA PHE A 68 8.11 -4.26 17.85
C PHE A 68 8.27 -5.74 17.52
N VAL A 69 7.14 -6.42 17.32
CA VAL A 69 7.07 -7.84 16.96
C VAL A 69 6.43 -7.96 15.58
N GLY A 70 7.18 -8.52 14.64
CA GLY A 70 6.69 -8.85 13.29
C GLY A 70 5.98 -10.21 13.23
N ARG A 71 5.72 -10.68 12.01
CA ARG A 71 5.36 -12.09 11.80
C ARG A 71 6.50 -13.02 12.26
N GLU A 72 6.12 -14.25 12.62
CA GLU A 72 7.05 -15.30 13.03
C GLU A 72 8.11 -15.57 11.96
N LYS A 73 9.29 -16.05 12.35
CA LYS A 73 10.43 -16.20 11.43
C LYS A 73 10.16 -17.20 10.30
N ASP A 74 9.30 -18.17 10.55
CA ASP A 74 8.91 -19.26 9.67
C ASP A 74 7.57 -19.02 8.96
N PHE A 75 7.02 -17.80 9.03
CA PHE A 75 5.82 -17.46 8.28
C PHE A 75 6.04 -17.65 6.77
N ASP A 76 5.04 -18.16 6.07
CA ASP A 76 5.08 -18.31 4.61
C ASP A 76 4.83 -16.94 3.94
N PRO A 77 5.79 -16.37 3.20
CA PRO A 77 5.59 -15.10 2.51
C PRO A 77 4.54 -15.14 1.40
N ASN A 78 4.26 -16.33 0.83
CA ASN A 78 3.16 -16.49 -0.13
C ASN A 78 1.80 -16.23 0.52
N SER A 79 1.69 -16.36 1.84
CA SER A 79 0.44 -16.07 2.54
C SER A 79 0.02 -14.60 2.42
N ILE A 80 0.97 -13.68 2.28
CA ILE A 80 0.71 -12.22 2.27
C ILE A 80 1.11 -11.53 0.96
N GLY A 81 1.67 -12.28 0.01
CA GLY A 81 2.04 -11.73 -1.30
C GLY A 81 3.29 -10.86 -1.31
N THR A 82 4.18 -11.01 -0.32
CA THR A 82 5.45 -10.28 -0.25
C THR A 82 6.41 -10.92 0.75
N TYR A 83 7.71 -10.70 0.56
CA TYR A 83 8.77 -11.17 1.45
C TYR A 83 8.92 -10.36 2.74
N ASN A 84 8.28 -9.20 2.86
CA ASN A 84 8.43 -8.33 4.03
C ASN A 84 7.55 -8.82 5.20
N PRO A 85 8.14 -9.35 6.30
CA PRO A 85 7.38 -9.87 7.45
C PRO A 85 6.66 -8.79 8.25
N TYR A 86 7.06 -7.53 8.10
CA TYR A 86 6.68 -6.43 8.98
C TYR A 86 5.56 -5.56 8.39
N PHE A 87 5.13 -5.88 7.17
CA PHE A 87 4.13 -5.11 6.45
C PHE A 87 2.71 -5.42 6.94
N ALA A 88 1.93 -4.37 7.23
CA ALA A 88 0.50 -4.45 7.58
C ALA A 88 0.20 -5.57 8.61
N LEU A 89 0.71 -5.40 9.82
CA LEU A 89 0.53 -6.33 10.94
C LEU A 89 -0.75 -6.08 11.73
N ASP A 90 -1.31 -4.88 11.59
CA ASP A 90 -2.47 -4.35 12.28
C ASP A 90 -3.80 -4.82 11.67
N SER A 91 -3.79 -5.29 10.42
CA SER A 91 -5.00 -5.74 9.72
C SER A 91 -4.75 -6.83 8.70
N ASP A 92 -5.65 -7.82 8.70
CA ASP A 92 -5.75 -8.90 7.72
C ASP A 92 -6.35 -8.43 6.37
N LEU A 93 -6.98 -7.24 6.34
CA LEU A 93 -7.60 -6.70 5.13
C LEU A 93 -6.58 -6.17 4.13
N ALA A 94 -5.39 -5.81 4.59
CA ALA A 94 -4.34 -5.30 3.73
C ALA A 94 -3.90 -6.34 2.70
N GLN A 95 -3.75 -7.60 3.11
CA GLN A 95 -3.33 -8.70 2.23
C GLN A 95 -4.38 -8.96 1.13
N LEU A 96 -5.66 -8.85 1.50
CA LEU A 96 -6.75 -8.94 0.53
C LEU A 96 -6.74 -7.76 -0.45
N ASN A 97 -6.52 -6.53 0.04
CA ASN A 97 -6.44 -5.35 -0.81
C ASN A 97 -5.30 -5.48 -1.83
N GLN A 98 -4.16 -6.05 -1.44
CA GLN A 98 -3.03 -6.27 -2.34
C GLN A 98 -3.30 -7.35 -3.38
N LEU A 99 -4.04 -8.40 -3.04
CA LEU A 99 -4.57 -9.35 -4.02
C LEU A 99 -5.49 -8.66 -5.04
N LEU A 100 -6.43 -7.84 -4.57
CA LEU A 100 -7.37 -7.13 -5.44
C LEU A 100 -6.66 -6.11 -6.34
N LYS A 101 -5.66 -5.40 -5.80
CA LYS A 101 -4.75 -4.51 -6.56
C LYS A 101 -4.07 -5.30 -7.68
N PHE A 102 -3.55 -6.49 -7.38
CA PHE A 102 -2.93 -7.36 -8.37
C PHE A 102 -3.93 -7.80 -9.45
N VAL A 103 -5.14 -8.23 -9.09
CA VAL A 103 -6.20 -8.56 -10.06
C VAL A 103 -6.51 -7.35 -10.96
N LYS A 104 -6.58 -6.15 -10.39
CA LYS A 104 -6.92 -4.92 -11.14
C LYS A 104 -5.78 -4.44 -12.04
N PHE A 105 -4.54 -4.43 -11.55
CA PHE A 105 -3.42 -3.70 -12.16
C PHE A 105 -2.21 -4.57 -12.54
N GLY A 106 -2.23 -5.86 -12.22
CA GLY A 106 -1.15 -6.78 -12.60
C GLY A 106 0.09 -6.70 -11.69
N PHE A 107 0.03 -5.92 -10.60
CA PHE A 107 1.07 -5.88 -9.58
C PHE A 107 0.44 -5.68 -8.19
N GLY A 108 1.08 -6.26 -7.18
CA GLY A 108 0.67 -6.22 -5.78
C GLY A 108 1.71 -5.51 -4.91
N GLN A 109 1.85 -5.99 -3.68
CA GLN A 109 2.72 -5.38 -2.68
C GLN A 109 4.21 -5.72 -2.90
N CYS A 110 4.50 -6.90 -3.45
CA CYS A 110 5.90 -7.30 -3.63
C CYS A 110 6.62 -6.35 -4.60
N MET A 111 5.93 -5.92 -5.66
CA MET A 111 6.46 -4.93 -6.61
C MET A 111 6.82 -3.61 -5.90
N ASP A 112 5.93 -3.11 -5.03
CA ASP A 112 6.20 -1.88 -4.29
C ASP A 112 7.46 -2.02 -3.41
N HIS A 113 7.57 -3.12 -2.66
CA HIS A 113 8.71 -3.37 -1.77
C HIS A 113 10.03 -3.51 -2.52
N VAL A 114 10.07 -4.26 -3.62
CA VAL A 114 11.33 -4.37 -4.38
C VAL A 114 11.73 -3.04 -5.01
N CYS A 115 10.78 -2.18 -5.37
CA CYS A 115 11.09 -0.83 -5.85
C CYS A 115 11.70 0.07 -4.77
N TYR A 116 11.30 -0.09 -3.50
CA TYR A 116 11.98 0.58 -2.38
C TYR A 116 13.38 0.01 -2.19
N ASP A 117 13.52 -1.31 -2.13
CA ASP A 117 14.84 -1.94 -1.91
C ASP A 117 15.84 -1.65 -3.04
N ILE A 118 15.40 -1.57 -4.30
CA ILE A 118 16.27 -1.11 -5.41
C ILE A 118 16.75 0.32 -5.18
N ARG A 119 15.84 1.22 -4.76
CA ARG A 119 16.14 2.64 -4.56
C ARG A 119 17.12 2.86 -3.40
N ASP A 120 17.00 2.03 -2.37
CA ASP A 120 17.86 2.05 -1.20
C ASP A 120 19.20 1.33 -1.45
N GLY A 121 19.41 0.77 -2.65
CA GLY A 121 20.65 0.05 -3.02
C GLY A 121 20.78 -1.33 -2.39
N GLU A 122 19.67 -1.85 -1.87
CA GLU A 122 19.60 -3.06 -1.06
C GLU A 122 19.26 -4.32 -1.85
N MET A 123 18.83 -4.17 -3.11
CA MET A 123 18.43 -5.26 -3.98
C MET A 123 18.76 -4.92 -5.42
N THR A 124 19.32 -5.88 -6.17
CA THR A 124 19.53 -5.72 -7.60
C THR A 124 18.22 -5.85 -8.36
N ARG A 125 18.16 -5.28 -9.57
CA ARG A 125 16.99 -5.42 -10.46
C ARG A 125 16.65 -6.89 -10.74
N LYS A 126 17.65 -7.75 -10.87
CA LYS A 126 17.44 -9.18 -11.15
C LYS A 126 16.76 -9.88 -9.98
N GLU A 127 17.28 -9.70 -8.77
CA GLU A 127 16.69 -10.24 -7.53
C GLU A 127 15.26 -9.72 -7.34
N ALA A 128 15.03 -8.43 -7.61
CA ALA A 128 13.71 -7.82 -7.52
C ALA A 128 12.68 -8.49 -8.43
N ILE A 129 13.03 -8.76 -9.70
CA ILE A 129 12.15 -9.45 -10.64
C ILE A 129 11.84 -10.87 -10.17
N GLU A 130 12.85 -11.60 -9.67
CA GLU A 130 12.67 -12.95 -9.12
C GLU A 130 11.69 -12.96 -7.94
N MET A 131 11.79 -11.97 -7.04
CA MET A 131 10.88 -11.83 -5.89
C MET A 131 9.45 -11.48 -6.31
N VAL A 132 9.28 -10.62 -7.31
CA VAL A 132 7.96 -10.28 -7.88
C VAL A 132 7.28 -11.51 -8.46
N PHE A 133 7.97 -12.28 -9.31
CA PHE A 133 7.38 -13.51 -9.86
C PHE A 133 7.07 -14.55 -8.79
N LYS A 134 7.84 -14.57 -7.71
CA LYS A 134 7.64 -15.52 -6.61
C LYS A 134 6.41 -15.19 -5.77
N TYR A 135 6.26 -13.94 -5.35
CA TYR A 135 5.30 -13.58 -4.29
C TYR A 135 4.16 -12.68 -4.73
N ASP A 136 4.33 -11.87 -5.78
CA ASP A 136 3.35 -10.84 -6.09
C ASP A 136 2.01 -11.47 -6.52
N GLY A 137 0.90 -10.92 -6.03
CA GLY A 137 -0.44 -11.47 -6.25
C GLY A 137 -0.79 -12.73 -5.45
N LYS A 138 0.11 -13.26 -4.60
CA LYS A 138 -0.24 -14.34 -3.67
C LYS A 138 -1.01 -13.78 -2.47
N CYS A 139 -1.94 -14.57 -1.96
CA CYS A 139 -2.67 -14.29 -0.72
C CYS A 139 -3.26 -15.60 -0.21
N SER A 140 -3.12 -15.88 1.08
CA SER A 140 -3.65 -17.08 1.69
C SER A 140 -5.19 -17.07 1.66
N GLU A 141 -5.78 -18.22 1.35
CA GLU A 141 -7.22 -18.45 1.46
C GLU A 141 -7.75 -18.12 2.86
N LYS A 142 -6.92 -18.21 3.91
CA LYS A 142 -7.27 -17.80 5.27
C LYS A 142 -7.74 -16.35 5.33
N TYR A 143 -7.05 -15.43 4.65
CA TYR A 143 -7.40 -14.01 4.66
C TYR A 143 -8.68 -13.76 3.85
N ILE A 144 -8.82 -14.43 2.70
CA ILE A 144 -10.03 -14.36 1.87
C ILE A 144 -11.23 -14.86 2.67
N LYS A 145 -11.11 -16.03 3.31
CA LYS A 145 -12.18 -16.62 4.12
C LYS A 145 -12.57 -15.71 5.28
N LYS A 146 -11.60 -15.19 6.05
CA LYS A 146 -11.86 -14.25 7.14
C LYS A 146 -12.65 -13.03 6.69
N PHE A 147 -12.30 -12.46 5.53
CA PHE A 147 -13.05 -11.34 4.97
C PHE A 147 -14.46 -11.75 4.56
N CYS A 148 -14.61 -12.87 3.84
CA CYS A 148 -15.91 -13.37 3.41
C CYS A 148 -16.84 -13.64 4.61
N ASP A 149 -16.32 -14.28 5.66
CA ASP A 149 -17.02 -14.52 6.92
C ASP A 149 -17.43 -13.18 7.58
N TYR A 150 -16.54 -12.18 7.58
CA TYR A 150 -16.78 -10.88 8.20
C TYR A 150 -17.92 -10.09 7.54
N ILE A 151 -18.02 -10.11 6.21
CA ILE A 151 -19.08 -9.41 5.48
C ILE A 151 -20.24 -10.32 5.05
N ASN A 152 -20.23 -11.57 5.50
CA ASN A 152 -21.26 -12.58 5.24
C ASN A 152 -21.53 -12.85 3.75
N ILE A 153 -20.46 -13.13 2.98
CA ILE A 153 -20.53 -13.58 1.59
C ILE A 153 -19.81 -14.92 1.42
N THR A 154 -20.02 -15.60 0.29
CA THR A 154 -19.26 -16.80 -0.06
C THR A 154 -17.92 -16.45 -0.73
N ILE A 155 -16.98 -17.40 -0.74
CA ILE A 155 -15.71 -17.24 -1.46
C ILE A 155 -15.98 -17.14 -2.98
N GLU A 156 -16.99 -17.85 -3.48
CA GLU A 156 -17.42 -17.79 -4.87
C GLU A 156 -17.91 -16.39 -5.25
N ASP A 157 -18.70 -15.74 -4.37
CA ASP A 157 -19.17 -14.37 -4.57
C ASP A 157 -18.00 -13.38 -4.58
N PHE A 158 -17.03 -13.57 -3.68
CA PHE A 158 -15.79 -12.79 -3.66
C PHE A 158 -15.02 -12.94 -4.98
N GLN A 159 -14.73 -14.16 -5.42
CA GLN A 159 -13.99 -14.43 -6.64
C GLN A 159 -14.70 -13.87 -7.87
N LYS A 160 -16.01 -14.12 -8.00
CA LYS A 160 -16.84 -13.60 -9.10
C LYS A 160 -16.85 -12.07 -9.12
N THR A 161 -16.83 -11.44 -7.95
CA THR A 161 -16.82 -9.97 -7.85
C THR A 161 -15.44 -9.41 -8.19
N ALA A 162 -14.36 -9.96 -7.62
CA ALA A 162 -13.00 -9.56 -7.92
C ALA A 162 -12.72 -9.65 -9.43
N GLU A 163 -13.22 -10.70 -10.09
CA GLU A 163 -12.98 -10.93 -11.50
C GLU A 163 -13.64 -9.90 -12.42
N LYS A 164 -14.77 -9.31 -12.02
CA LYS A 164 -15.38 -8.18 -12.76
C LYS A 164 -14.46 -6.96 -12.84
N PHE A 165 -13.54 -6.83 -11.90
CA PHE A 165 -12.61 -5.73 -11.85
C PHE A 165 -11.26 -6.05 -12.48
N ARG A 166 -11.03 -7.25 -13.03
CA ARG A 166 -9.77 -7.57 -13.72
C ARG A 166 -9.48 -6.54 -14.82
N GLY A 167 -8.27 -5.96 -14.77
CA GLY A 167 -7.85 -4.91 -15.70
C GLY A 167 -7.51 -5.41 -17.10
N ASP A 168 -7.22 -4.46 -17.99
CA ASP A 168 -6.73 -4.66 -19.37
C ASP A 168 -5.28 -5.14 -19.44
N VAL A 169 -4.56 -5.11 -18.33
CA VAL A 169 -3.21 -5.68 -18.16
C VAL A 169 -3.17 -7.21 -18.26
N TRP A 170 -4.32 -7.88 -18.41
CA TRP A 170 -4.42 -9.32 -18.53
C TRP A 170 -4.80 -9.71 -19.96
N SER A 171 -4.08 -10.67 -20.53
CA SER A 171 -4.40 -11.27 -21.83
C SER A 171 -4.67 -12.77 -21.65
N LYS A 172 -5.26 -13.42 -22.66
CA LYS A 172 -5.37 -14.88 -22.71
C LYS A 172 -4.36 -15.40 -23.72
N ASP A 173 -3.65 -16.46 -23.37
CA ASP A 173 -2.82 -17.20 -24.33
C ASP A 173 -3.68 -18.06 -25.28
N LYS A 174 -3.01 -18.84 -26.13
CA LYS A 174 -3.64 -19.71 -27.12
C LYS A 174 -4.52 -20.80 -26.49
N ASP A 175 -4.23 -21.18 -25.25
CA ASP A 175 -4.97 -22.20 -24.50
C ASP A 175 -6.08 -21.58 -23.64
N GLY A 176 -6.22 -20.24 -23.68
CA GLY A 176 -7.22 -19.49 -22.93
C GLY A 176 -6.82 -19.17 -21.49
N CYS A 177 -5.59 -19.49 -21.08
CA CYS A 177 -5.07 -19.20 -19.75
C CYS A 177 -4.73 -17.71 -19.62
N LEU A 178 -5.04 -17.13 -18.46
CA LEU A 178 -4.76 -15.72 -18.18
C LEU A 178 -3.25 -15.50 -18.01
N GLN A 179 -2.74 -14.50 -18.72
CA GLN A 179 -1.37 -14.03 -18.70
C GLN A 179 -1.33 -12.59 -18.20
N ASN A 180 -0.39 -12.30 -17.30
CA ASN A 180 -0.16 -10.96 -16.79
C ASN A 180 0.83 -10.23 -17.71
N ASN A 181 0.36 -9.24 -18.46
CA ASN A 181 1.18 -8.51 -19.43
C ASN A 181 2.34 -7.76 -18.75
N VAL A 182 2.16 -7.29 -17.51
CA VAL A 182 3.23 -6.65 -16.72
C VAL A 182 4.38 -7.64 -16.52
N TRP A 183 4.06 -8.88 -16.16
CA TRP A 183 5.06 -9.91 -15.93
C TRP A 183 5.74 -10.35 -17.23
N LEU A 184 4.99 -10.42 -18.33
CA LEU A 184 5.56 -10.71 -19.65
C LEU A 184 6.60 -9.65 -20.06
N GLU A 185 6.33 -8.36 -19.82
CA GLU A 185 7.31 -7.30 -20.09
C GLU A 185 8.52 -7.38 -19.15
N LEU A 186 8.31 -7.65 -17.86
CA LEU A 186 9.41 -7.84 -16.91
C LEU A 186 10.35 -8.99 -17.31
N GLY A 187 9.78 -10.09 -17.81
CA GLY A 187 10.55 -11.25 -18.28
C GLY A 187 11.45 -10.97 -19.48
N LYS A 188 11.16 -9.94 -20.29
CA LYS A 188 12.01 -9.55 -21.43
C LYS A 188 13.25 -8.76 -21.02
N ILE A 189 13.27 -8.23 -19.80
CA ILE A 189 14.34 -7.34 -19.28
C ILE A 189 15.34 -8.16 -18.44
N GLN A 190 15.16 -9.47 -18.37
CA GLN A 190 16.03 -10.42 -17.66
C GLN A 190 17.25 -10.79 -18.49
#